data_AF-A0A8B3B6R2-F1
#
_entry.id   AF-A0A8B3B6R2-F1
#
_cell.length_a   1.000
_cell.length_b   1.000
_cell.length_c   1.000
_cell.angle_alpha   90.00
_cell.angle_beta   90.00
_cell.angle_gamma   90.00
#
_symmetry.space_group_name_H-M   'P 1'
#
loop_
_entity.id
_entity.type
_entity.pdbx_description
1 polymer ?
#
loop_
_entity_poly.entity_id
_entity_poly.type
_entity_poly.pdbx_seq_one_letter_code
_entity_poly.pdbx_strand_id
1 'polypeptide(L)'
;MGKISVCMATYNEAKYIREQLESILCQLSEDDEIIVSDDGSTDGTIDIIMSYHDNRVKVLHHISSPGSSFVKATRNFENALLHAHGDYIFGRFTKLSPKMKTRAKQVQIKPLIYS
;
A
#
# COMPACT_ATOMS: atom_id res chain seq x y z
N MET A 1 -10.79 7.45 -18.31
CA MET A 1 -10.37 7.83 -16.94
C MET A 1 -8.86 7.66 -16.83
N GLY A 2 -8.18 8.40 -15.96
CA GLY A 2 -6.75 8.16 -15.69
C GLY A 2 -6.55 6.90 -14.84
N LYS A 3 -5.41 6.24 -15.03
CA LYS A 3 -4.94 5.09 -14.22
C LYS A 3 -4.83 5.47 -12.75
N ILE A 4 -5.25 4.60 -11.84
CA ILE A 4 -5.12 4.75 -10.38
C ILE A 4 -3.96 3.90 -9.85
N SER A 5 -3.22 4.42 -8.88
CA SER A 5 -2.27 3.65 -8.07
C SER A 5 -2.66 3.68 -6.60
N VAL A 6 -2.85 2.51 -6.00
CA VAL A 6 -3.06 2.34 -4.56
C VAL A 6 -1.73 1.97 -3.92
N CYS A 7 -1.20 2.85 -3.07
CA CYS A 7 0.06 2.61 -2.38
C CYS A 7 -0.20 2.02 -0.99
N MET A 8 0.59 1.01 -0.62
CA MET A 8 0.53 0.35 0.68
C MET A 8 1.94 0.21 1.27
N ALA A 9 2.05 0.37 2.59
CA ALA A 9 3.25 0.07 3.34
C ALA A 9 2.93 -1.04 4.33
N THR A 10 3.71 -2.12 4.33
CA THR A 10 3.49 -3.29 5.18
C THR A 10 4.69 -3.59 6.06
N TYR A 11 4.43 -4.09 7.27
CA TYR A 11 5.40 -4.69 8.18
C TYR A 11 4.65 -5.59 9.17
N ASN A 12 4.82 -6.89 9.04
CA ASN A 12 4.17 -7.91 9.86
C ASN A 12 2.63 -7.74 9.96
N GLU A 13 1.97 -7.72 8.80
CA GLU A 13 0.51 -7.57 8.68
C GLU A 13 -0.18 -8.83 8.13
N ALA A 14 0.38 -10.03 8.31
CA ALA A 14 -0.13 -11.26 7.69
C ALA A 14 -1.61 -11.53 8.01
N LYS A 15 -2.08 -11.07 9.18
CA LYS A 15 -3.47 -11.17 9.62
C LYS A 15 -4.45 -10.34 8.79
N TYR A 16 -4.03 -9.21 8.23
CA TYR A 16 -4.91 -8.21 7.62
C TYR A 16 -4.67 -8.03 6.12
N ILE A 17 -3.47 -8.36 5.62
CA ILE A 17 -3.05 -8.03 4.25
C ILE A 17 -3.94 -8.67 3.17
N ARG A 18 -4.46 -9.88 3.41
CA ARG A 18 -5.39 -10.57 2.50
C ARG A 18 -6.67 -9.76 2.26
N GLU A 19 -7.35 -9.40 3.34
CA GLU A 19 -8.61 -8.65 3.28
C GLU A 19 -8.39 -7.26 2.67
N GLN A 20 -7.26 -6.61 3.00
CA GLN A 20 -6.90 -5.32 2.42
C GLN A 20 -6.74 -5.41 0.89
N LEU A 21 -5.97 -6.39 0.41
CA LEU A 21 -5.76 -6.59 -1.03
C LEU A 21 -7.08 -6.92 -1.75
N GLU A 22 -7.90 -7.82 -1.22
CA GLU A 22 -9.19 -8.19 -1.80
C GLU A 22 -10.16 -6.99 -1.88
N SER A 23 -10.22 -6.19 -0.81
CA SER A 23 -11.03 -4.97 -0.76
C SER A 23 -10.59 -3.95 -1.83
N ILE A 24 -9.29 -3.79 -2.05
CA ILE A 24 -8.78 -2.87 -3.07
C ILE A 24 -9.02 -3.42 -4.47
N LEU A 25 -8.61 -4.67 -4.73
CA LEU A 25 -8.65 -5.30 -6.06
C LEU A 25 -10.06 -5.33 -6.67
N CYS A 26 -11.11 -5.51 -5.85
CA CYS A 26 -12.49 -5.53 -6.35
C CYS A 26 -13.02 -4.16 -6.81
N GLN A 27 -12.32 -3.07 -6.49
CA GLN A 27 -12.66 -1.71 -6.90
C GLN A 27 -11.76 -1.18 -8.02
N LEU A 28 -10.68 -1.89 -8.34
CA LEU A 28 -9.72 -1.50 -9.37
C LEU A 28 -10.16 -1.97 -10.77
N SER A 29 -9.93 -1.10 -11.75
CA SER A 29 -10.00 -1.44 -13.17
C SER A 29 -8.77 -2.25 -13.60
N GLU A 30 -8.73 -2.71 -14.85
CA GLU A 30 -7.61 -3.51 -15.38
C GLU A 30 -6.30 -2.71 -15.48
N ASP A 31 -6.38 -1.41 -15.77
CA ASP A 31 -5.21 -0.54 -15.93
C ASP A 31 -4.64 -0.01 -14.60
N ASP A 32 -5.38 -0.19 -13.50
CA ASP A 32 -4.99 0.28 -12.17
C ASP A 32 -3.92 -0.62 -11.54
N GLU A 33 -3.25 -0.13 -10.49
CA GLU A 33 -2.21 -0.90 -9.81
C GLU A 33 -2.23 -0.74 -8.29
N ILE A 34 -1.74 -1.76 -7.59
CA ILE A 34 -1.43 -1.75 -6.17
C ILE A 34 0.09 -1.84 -6.03
N ILE A 35 0.70 -0.84 -5.39
CA ILE A 35 2.12 -0.83 -5.06
C ILE A 35 2.25 -1.10 -3.56
N VAL A 36 2.71 -2.30 -3.21
CA VAL A 36 2.95 -2.71 -1.83
C VAL A 36 4.45 -2.60 -1.55
N SER A 37 4.84 -1.75 -0.62
CA SER A 37 6.21 -1.68 -0.12
C SER A 37 6.29 -2.35 1.25
N ASP A 38 7.15 -3.36 1.37
CA ASP A 38 7.30 -4.13 2.59
C ASP A 38 8.63 -3.81 3.30
N ASP A 39 8.58 -3.57 4.61
CA ASP A 39 9.73 -3.19 5.43
C ASP A 39 10.40 -4.40 6.12
N GLY A 40 10.47 -5.54 5.44
CA GLY A 40 11.13 -6.75 5.95
C GLY A 40 10.25 -7.55 6.89
N SER A 41 9.00 -7.80 6.51
CA SER A 41 8.08 -8.68 7.24
C SER A 41 8.63 -10.10 7.36
N THR A 42 8.40 -10.70 8.52
CA THR A 42 8.86 -12.07 8.87
C THR A 42 7.72 -12.99 9.29
N ASP A 43 6.47 -12.54 9.19
CA ASP A 43 5.27 -13.23 9.67
C ASP A 43 4.46 -13.91 8.55
N GLY A 44 5.00 -13.98 7.33
CA GLY A 44 4.31 -14.50 6.15
C GLY A 44 3.53 -13.43 5.35
N THR A 45 3.62 -12.15 5.72
CA THR A 45 2.99 -11.05 4.94
C THR A 45 3.39 -11.09 3.46
N ILE A 46 4.69 -11.20 3.17
CA ILE A 46 5.20 -11.24 1.80
C ILE A 46 4.64 -12.46 1.05
N ASP A 47 4.64 -13.63 1.67
CA ASP A 47 4.16 -14.86 1.04
C ASP A 47 2.68 -14.74 0.66
N ILE A 48 1.87 -14.10 1.52
CA ILE A 48 0.46 -13.82 1.22
C ILE A 48 0.35 -12.88 0.03
N ILE A 49 1.10 -11.77 -0.02
CA ILE A 49 1.03 -10.83 -1.13
C ILE A 49 1.47 -11.51 -2.44
N MET A 50 2.57 -12.27 -2.41
CA MET A 50 3.11 -12.98 -3.56
C MET A 50 2.21 -14.12 -4.05
N SER A 51 1.29 -14.62 -3.22
CA SER A 51 0.29 -15.61 -3.63
C SER A 51 -0.79 -15.03 -4.56
N TYR A 52 -0.90 -13.69 -4.66
CA TYR A 52 -1.78 -13.05 -5.64
C TYR A 52 -1.11 -13.04 -7.00
N HIS A 53 -1.58 -13.93 -7.90
CA HIS A 53 -1.17 -13.96 -9.31
C HIS A 53 -1.89 -12.88 -10.14
N ASP A 54 -2.05 -11.68 -9.60
CA ASP A 54 -2.70 -10.53 -10.25
C ASP A 54 -1.62 -9.52 -10.67
N ASN A 55 -1.56 -9.21 -11.96
CA ASN A 55 -0.54 -8.33 -12.55
C ASN A 55 -0.63 -6.87 -12.05
N ARG A 56 -1.74 -6.50 -11.41
CA ARG A 56 -1.93 -5.18 -10.80
C ARG A 56 -1.20 -5.08 -9.47
N VAL A 57 -0.90 -6.19 -8.79
CA VAL A 57 -0.19 -6.19 -7.50
C VAL A 57 1.31 -6.22 -7.71
N LYS A 58 2.01 -5.19 -7.24
CA LYS A 58 3.47 -5.06 -7.34
C LYS A 58 4.06 -4.94 -5.94
N VAL A 59 5.00 -5.82 -5.64
CA VAL A 59 5.70 -5.84 -4.34
C VAL A 59 7.08 -5.23 -4.48
N LEU A 60 7.40 -4.32 -3.57
CA LEU A 60 8.70 -3.70 -3.43
C LEU A 60 9.27 -4.08 -2.06
N HIS A 61 10.54 -4.43 -2.03
CA HIS A 61 11.25 -4.63 -0.77
C HIS A 61 11.94 -3.31 -0.37
N HIS A 62 11.55 -2.79 0.79
CA HIS A 62 12.19 -1.66 1.43
C HIS A 62 13.06 -2.18 2.58
N ILE A 63 14.34 -1.82 2.57
CA ILE A 63 15.22 -2.07 3.71
C ILE A 63 15.29 -0.76 4.49
N SER A 64 14.53 -0.66 5.58
CA SER A 64 14.52 0.56 6.38
C SER A 64 15.89 0.91 6.95
N SER A 65 16.26 2.17 6.81
CA SER A 65 17.40 2.76 7.50
C SER A 65 17.07 3.04 8.99
N PRO A 66 18.08 3.29 9.85
CA PRO A 66 17.86 3.62 11.26
C PRO A 66 16.89 4.80 11.45
N GLY A 67 16.10 4.75 12.51
CA GLY A 67 15.09 5.77 12.84
C GLY A 67 13.97 5.22 13.73
N SER A 68 13.08 6.11 14.18
CA SER A 68 11.88 5.73 14.92
C SER A 68 10.89 4.95 14.04
N SER A 69 10.00 4.16 14.65
CA SER A 69 8.98 3.40 13.93
C SER A 69 8.12 4.28 13.01
N PHE A 70 7.86 5.53 13.41
CA PHE A 70 7.15 6.49 12.56
C PHE A 70 7.93 6.86 11.30
N VAL A 71 9.23 7.11 11.42
CA VAL A 71 10.09 7.44 10.27
C VAL A 71 10.20 6.25 9.32
N LYS A 72 10.31 5.03 9.86
CA LYS A 72 10.34 3.79 9.07
C LYS A 72 9.06 3.61 8.26
N ALA A 73 7.90 3.68 8.92
CA ALA A 73 6.61 3.56 8.25
C ALA A 73 6.41 4.64 7.17
N THR A 74 6.84 5.88 7.45
CA THR A 74 6.78 6.97 6.47
C THR A 74 7.64 6.67 5.24
N ARG A 75 8.89 6.21 5.43
CA ARG A 75 9.81 5.90 4.33
C ARG A 75 9.37 4.69 3.52
N ASN A 76 8.86 3.66 4.19
CA ASN A 76 8.30 2.50 3.51
C ASN A 76 7.14 2.93 2.60
N PHE A 77 6.28 3.81 3.11
CA PHE A 77 5.19 4.36 2.32
C PHE A 77 5.64 5.30 1.19
N GLU A 78 6.64 6.15 1.43
CA GLU A 78 7.28 6.97 0.39
C GLU A 78 7.87 6.11 -0.73
N ASN A 79 8.44 4.94 -0.40
CA ASN A 79 8.96 4.00 -1.39
C ASN A 79 7.85 3.49 -2.32
N ALA A 80 6.67 3.15 -1.80
CA ALA A 80 5.52 2.78 -2.63
C ALA A 80 5.10 3.92 -3.57
N LEU A 81 5.06 5.16 -3.07
CA LEU A 81 4.66 6.32 -3.88
C LEU A 81 5.63 6.62 -5.03
N LEU A 82 6.93 6.45 -4.81
CA LEU A 82 7.94 6.71 -5.84
C LEU A 82 7.82 5.77 -7.06
N HIS A 83 7.17 4.62 -6.90
CA HIS A 83 7.04 3.59 -7.93
C HIS A 83 5.63 3.49 -8.52
N ALA A 84 4.70 4.36 -8.08
CA ALA A 84 3.35 4.42 -8.61
C ALA A 84 3.30 5.33 -9.86
N HIS A 85 2.49 4.93 -10.85
CA HIS A 85 2.42 5.56 -12.17
C HIS A 85 1.08 6.24 -12.45
N GLY A 86 0.07 6.02 -11.61
CA GLY A 86 -1.28 6.58 -11.72
C GLY A 86 -1.56 7.72 -10.75
N ASP A 87 -2.81 8.18 -10.77
CA ASP A 87 -3.38 9.04 -9.74
C ASP A 87 -3.49 8.25 -8.42
N TYR A 88 -3.08 8.86 -7.31
CA TYR A 88 -2.87 8.13 -6.06
C TYR A 88 -4.12 8.08 -5.17
N ILE A 89 -4.40 6.88 -4.63
CA ILE A 89 -5.37 6.64 -3.57
C ILE A 89 -4.67 6.08 -2.32
N PHE A 90 -5.07 6.56 -1.14
CA PHE A 90 -4.44 6.24 0.14
C PHE A 90 -5.43 5.55 1.09
N GLY A 91 -5.03 4.39 1.62
CA GLY A 91 -5.71 3.71 2.73
C GLY A 91 -5.48 4.40 4.08
N ARG A 92 -6.32 4.07 5.08
CA ARG A 92 -6.61 4.87 6.28
C ARG A 92 -5.49 5.06 7.32
N PHE A 93 -4.24 4.65 7.09
CA PHE A 93 -3.25 4.54 8.17
C PHE A 93 -1.97 5.40 8.08
N THR A 94 -1.77 6.21 7.03
CA THR A 94 -0.54 7.02 6.94
C THR A 94 -0.79 8.50 7.20
N LYS A 95 -0.19 9.03 8.27
CA LYS A 95 -0.07 10.50 8.49
C LYS A 95 0.90 11.04 7.43
N LEU A 96 0.36 11.46 6.28
CA LEU A 96 1.15 11.98 5.16
C LEU A 96 1.87 13.27 5.52
N SER A 97 3.12 13.42 5.06
CA SER A 97 3.81 14.70 5.11
C SER A 97 3.09 15.74 4.24
N PRO A 98 3.19 17.05 4.53
CA PRO A 98 2.53 18.08 3.74
C PRO A 98 2.89 18.04 2.24
N LYS A 99 4.12 17.61 1.91
CA LYS A 99 4.61 17.46 0.54
C LYS A 99 3.92 16.32 -0.22
N MET A 100 3.45 15.29 0.48
CA MET A 100 2.76 14.14 -0.10
C MET A 100 1.26 14.41 -0.29
N LYS A 101 0.68 15.27 0.54
CA LYS A 101 -0.76 15.62 0.47
C LYS A 101 -1.15 16.37 -0.81
N THR A 102 -0.25 17.16 -1.38
CA THR A 102 -0.54 17.99 -2.57
C THR A 102 -0.76 17.19 -3.85
N ARG A 103 -0.37 15.91 -3.88
CA ARG A 103 -0.52 15.03 -5.06
C ARG A 103 -1.54 13.90 -4.82
N ALA A 104 -2.13 13.84 -3.62
CA ALA A 104 -2.97 12.74 -3.17
C ALA A 104 -4.45 13.00 -3.42
N LYS A 105 -5.17 12.07 -4.06
CA LYS A 105 -6.65 12.04 -4.02
C LYS A 105 -7.06 11.13 -2.87
N GLN A 106 -7.67 11.70 -1.83
CA GLN A 106 -8.19 10.91 -0.72
C GLN A 106 -9.47 10.21 -1.18
N VAL A 107 -9.42 8.91 -1.42
CA VAL A 107 -10.62 8.08 -1.60
C VAL A 107 -10.89 7.37 -0.28
N GLN A 108 -12.08 7.60 0.27
CA GLN A 108 -12.59 6.80 1.38
C GLN A 108 -12.82 5.38 0.86
N ILE A 109 -11.85 4.49 1.05
CA ILE A 109 -12.12 3.06 1.03
C ILE A 109 -13.08 2.81 2.18
N LYS A 110 -14.31 2.38 1.88
CA LYS A 110 -15.34 2.13 2.90
C LYS A 110 -14.71 1.24 3.98
N PRO A 111 -14.80 1.61 5.27
CA PRO A 111 -14.42 0.68 6.32
C PRO A 111 -15.28 -0.56 6.16
N LEU A 112 -14.65 -1.73 5.98
CA LEU A 112 -15.32 -2.98 6.32
C LEU A 112 -15.69 -2.84 7.80
N ILE A 113 -17.00 -2.75 8.05
CA ILE A 113 -17.54 -2.60 9.39
C ILE A 113 -17.34 -3.96 10.05
N TYR A 114 -16.31 -4.09 10.87
CA TYR A 114 -16.13 -5.25 11.73
C TYR A 114 -17.16 -5.16 12.86
N SER A 115 -18.11 -6.09 12.89
CA SER A 115 -18.97 -6.39 14.04
C SER A 115 -18.24 -7.29 15.02
#